data_AF-A0A918SL84-F1
#
_entry.id   AF-A0A918SL84-F1
#
_cell.length_a   1.000
_cell.length_b   1.000
_cell.length_c   1.000
_cell.angle_alpha   90.00
_cell.angle_beta   90.00
_cell.angle_gamma   90.00
#
_symmetry.space_group_name_H-M   'P 1'
#
loop_
_entity.id
_entity.type
_entity.pdbx_description
1 polymer ?
#
loop_
_entity_poly.entity_id
_entity_poly.type
_entity_poly.pdbx_seq_one_letter_code
_entity_poly.pdbx_strand_id
1 'polypeptide(L)'
;MLLNKNSGGQHAPESFFQPAFLFSKGVSIRRNDRYLKGRLQRGQLSPEYPLEDAIWFIDVLDKRCSESLPESEINKIKRDIIQKLEEGDLIPIENWPRYVVFSKNVSTKERQIIGAQVAGRNKRNKTLRKIHECLDDWDLHNDGKVTNKKIAEKTGLAKKTVDKYSPKFREQKKLINENFVI
;
A
#
# COMPACT_ATOMS: atom_id res chain seq x y z
N MET A 1 -29.10 1.26 27.76
CA MET A 1 -30.16 1.49 26.76
C MET A 1 -30.02 2.93 26.28
N LEU A 2 -30.27 3.19 24.99
CA LEU A 2 -30.04 4.42 24.21
C LEU A 2 -28.72 4.49 23.44
N LEU A 3 -28.82 3.90 22.25
CA LEU A 3 -27.98 4.08 21.07
C LEU A 3 -28.16 5.51 20.54
N ASN A 4 -27.08 6.24 20.33
CA ASN A 4 -27.10 7.43 19.48
C ASN A 4 -26.36 7.12 18.18
N LYS A 5 -27.13 6.76 17.15
CA LYS A 5 -26.67 6.62 15.76
C LYS A 5 -26.59 8.01 15.15
N ASN A 6 -25.44 8.67 15.25
CA ASN A 6 -25.12 9.79 14.37
C ASN A 6 -24.28 9.27 13.20
N SER A 7 -24.98 8.99 12.11
CA SER A 7 -24.46 8.87 10.75
C SER A 7 -23.99 10.24 10.26
N GLY A 8 -22.80 10.66 10.71
CA GLY A 8 -22.01 11.70 10.07
C GLY A 8 -20.83 11.01 9.41
N GLY A 9 -20.81 10.95 8.08
CA GLY A 9 -19.63 10.54 7.32
C GLY A 9 -18.51 11.53 7.60
N GLN A 10 -17.74 11.30 8.66
CA GLN A 10 -16.49 12.00 8.88
C GLN A 10 -15.54 11.57 7.76
N HIS A 11 -15.39 12.47 6.78
CA HIS A 11 -14.22 12.49 5.93
C HIS A 11 -13.01 12.48 6.86
N ALA A 12 -12.22 11.39 6.81
CA ALA A 12 -10.90 11.40 7.41
C ALA A 12 -10.14 12.60 6.78
N PRO A 13 -9.52 13.48 7.60
CA PRO A 13 -8.79 14.62 7.08
C PRO A 13 -7.72 14.14 6.09
N GLU A 14 -7.65 14.80 4.92
CA GLU A 14 -6.70 14.50 3.83
C GLU A 14 -5.23 14.74 4.20
N SER A 15 -4.96 15.24 5.40
CA SER A 15 -3.64 15.62 5.87
C SER A 15 -2.99 14.58 6.78
N PHE A 16 -2.90 13.30 6.37
CA PHE A 16 -2.00 12.32 6.99
C PHE A 16 -1.62 11.24 5.98
N PHE A 17 -1.06 11.66 4.85
CA PHE A 17 -0.34 10.76 3.94
C PHE A 17 1.13 11.16 3.91
N GLN A 18 1.88 10.71 4.91
CA GLN A 18 3.30 10.46 4.73
C GLN A 18 3.56 8.97 4.96
N PRO A 19 3.98 8.22 3.93
CA PRO A 19 4.42 6.86 4.13
C PRO A 19 5.92 6.89 4.47
N ALA A 20 6.27 6.50 5.69
CA ALA A 20 7.64 6.11 5.98
C ALA A 20 7.61 4.91 6.94
N PHE A 21 8.10 3.76 6.48
CA PHE A 21 8.39 2.61 7.32
C PHE A 21 9.84 2.19 7.09
N LEU A 22 10.52 1.95 8.20
CA LEU A 22 11.96 2.04 8.36
C LEU A 22 12.63 0.64 8.36
N PHE A 23 13.90 0.57 7.96
CA PHE A 23 14.87 -0.55 7.98
C PHE A 23 16.28 0.05 8.08
N SER A 24 17.32 -0.76 7.85
CA SER A 24 18.72 -0.37 7.74
C SER A 24 19.35 -0.92 6.47
N LYS A 25 20.02 -0.09 5.68
CA LYS A 25 20.95 -0.57 4.64
C LYS A 25 22.12 -1.33 5.29
N GLY A 26 22.55 -2.43 4.66
CA GLY A 26 23.83 -3.10 4.97
C GLY A 26 23.79 -4.45 5.68
N VAL A 27 22.63 -5.10 5.82
CA VAL A 27 22.54 -6.48 6.34
C VAL A 27 21.91 -7.37 5.25
N SER A 28 22.74 -8.13 4.52
CA SER A 28 22.29 -9.08 3.52
C SER A 28 21.89 -10.40 4.19
N ILE A 29 20.59 -10.61 4.45
CA ILE A 29 20.09 -11.90 4.95
C ILE A 29 19.30 -12.56 3.82
N ARG A 30 19.84 -13.67 3.30
CA ARG A 30 19.28 -14.40 2.15
C ARG A 30 18.03 -15.25 2.47
N ARG A 31 17.57 -15.31 3.72
CA ARG A 31 16.47 -16.21 4.14
C ARG A 31 15.41 -15.52 5.00
N ASN A 32 14.14 -15.79 4.67
CA ASN A 32 12.90 -15.38 5.36
C ASN A 32 12.79 -13.91 5.80
N ASP A 33 13.17 -13.04 4.88
CA ASP A 33 13.19 -11.59 4.93
C ASP A 33 11.89 -10.96 5.49
N ARG A 34 10.72 -11.53 5.20
CA ARG A 34 9.41 -10.94 5.51
C ARG A 34 9.11 -10.83 7.02
N TYR A 35 9.61 -11.75 7.85
CA TYR A 35 9.37 -11.76 9.30
C TYR A 35 10.33 -10.83 10.04
N LEU A 36 11.63 -10.91 9.73
CA LEU A 36 12.66 -9.95 10.14
C LEU A 36 12.20 -8.53 9.87
N LYS A 37 11.61 -8.34 8.69
CA LYS A 37 11.21 -7.03 8.22
C LYS A 37 10.09 -6.36 9.04
N GLY A 38 9.12 -7.12 9.54
CA GLY A 38 7.95 -6.54 10.20
C GLY A 38 8.18 -6.07 11.64
N ARG A 39 9.24 -6.54 12.31
CA ARG A 39 9.51 -6.21 13.73
C ARG A 39 10.67 -5.25 13.93
N LEU A 40 11.74 -5.31 13.13
CA LEU A 40 12.78 -4.27 13.14
C LEU A 40 12.17 -2.89 12.78
N GLN A 41 11.12 -2.87 11.95
CA GLN A 41 10.25 -1.71 11.73
C GLN A 41 9.66 -1.10 13.00
N ARG A 42 9.30 -1.92 14.00
CA ARG A 42 8.78 -1.42 15.29
C ARG A 42 9.87 -0.80 16.15
N GLY A 43 11.11 -1.28 15.99
CA GLY A 43 12.33 -0.72 16.56
C GLY A 43 12.51 0.75 16.24
N GLN A 44 12.45 1.07 14.95
CA GLN A 44 12.77 2.40 14.46
C GLN A 44 11.56 3.36 14.49
N LEU A 45 10.34 2.83 14.47
CA LEU A 45 9.10 3.64 14.58
C LEU A 45 8.68 3.91 16.02
N SER A 46 9.43 3.40 17.00
CA SER A 46 9.25 3.67 18.41
C SER A 46 10.64 3.85 19.01
N PRO A 47 11.09 5.09 19.25
CA PRO A 47 12.39 5.38 19.88
C PRO A 47 12.61 4.64 21.21
N GLU A 48 11.52 4.19 21.83
CA GLU A 48 11.48 3.42 23.08
C GLU A 48 11.63 1.90 22.88
N TYR A 49 11.91 1.41 21.67
CA TYR A 49 11.99 -0.03 21.45
C TYR A 49 13.26 -0.61 22.13
N PRO A 50 13.11 -1.54 23.07
CA PRO A 50 14.26 -2.05 23.83
C PRO A 50 15.26 -2.77 22.91
N LEU A 51 16.55 -2.55 23.13
CA LEU A 51 17.62 -3.22 22.37
C LEU A 51 17.58 -4.75 22.57
N GLU A 52 17.20 -5.16 23.77
CA GLU A 52 17.00 -6.54 24.18
C GLU A 52 15.96 -7.25 23.31
N ASP A 53 14.89 -6.54 22.94
CA ASP A 53 13.83 -7.07 22.08
C ASP A 53 14.32 -7.29 20.64
N ALA A 54 15.27 -6.48 20.16
CA ALA A 54 15.88 -6.66 18.85
C ALA A 54 16.81 -7.89 18.83
N ILE A 55 17.62 -8.06 19.88
CA ILE A 55 18.53 -9.19 20.04
C ILE A 55 17.74 -10.50 20.19
N TRP A 56 16.76 -10.52 21.09
CA TRP A 56 15.87 -11.67 21.30
C TRP A 56 15.20 -12.12 20.00
N PHE A 57 14.82 -11.15 19.17
CA PHE A 57 14.13 -11.45 17.93
C PHE A 57 15.03 -12.19 16.93
N ILE A 58 16.31 -11.82 16.83
CA ILE A 58 17.30 -12.53 15.99
C ILE A 58 17.36 -14.01 16.41
N ASP A 59 17.40 -14.29 17.71
CA ASP A 59 17.43 -15.66 18.24
C ASP A 59 16.16 -16.45 17.93
N VAL A 60 14.99 -15.80 18.02
CA VAL A 60 13.71 -16.43 17.66
C VAL A 60 13.65 -16.77 16.17
N LEU A 61 14.23 -15.93 15.32
CA LEU A 61 14.25 -16.13 13.88
C LEU A 61 15.19 -17.24 13.47
N ASP A 62 16.39 -17.27 14.03
CA ASP A 62 17.35 -18.35 13.78
C ASP A 62 16.74 -19.71 14.13
N LYS A 63 16.12 -19.82 15.31
CA LYS A 63 15.40 -21.03 15.75
C LYS A 63 14.24 -21.47 14.86
N ARG A 64 13.71 -20.57 14.02
CA ARG A 64 12.62 -20.86 13.06
C ARG A 64 13.12 -21.16 11.66
N CYS A 65 14.42 -21.02 11.41
CA CYS A 65 15.03 -21.41 10.15
C CYS A 65 15.19 -22.94 10.11
N SER A 66 15.11 -23.52 8.91
CA SER A 66 15.33 -24.97 8.73
C SER A 66 16.75 -25.39 9.08
N GLU A 67 17.70 -24.46 8.93
CA GLU A 67 19.11 -24.61 9.29
C GLU A 67 19.50 -23.33 10.05
N SER A 68 19.98 -23.49 11.28
CA SER A 68 20.55 -22.39 12.07
C SER A 68 21.87 -21.91 11.45
N LEU A 69 22.11 -20.61 11.56
CA LEU A 69 23.41 -20.05 11.22
C LEU A 69 24.46 -20.44 12.28
N PRO A 70 25.75 -20.45 11.93
CA PRO A 70 26.81 -20.56 12.92
C PRO A 70 26.67 -19.47 13.98
N GLU A 71 26.88 -19.81 15.25
CA GLU A 71 26.74 -18.87 16.37
C GLU A 71 27.62 -17.62 16.20
N SER A 72 28.80 -17.79 15.60
CA SER A 72 29.71 -16.68 15.27
C SER A 72 29.09 -15.66 14.31
N GLU A 73 28.31 -16.12 13.32
CA GLU A 73 27.59 -15.25 12.39
C GLU A 73 26.42 -14.55 13.07
N ILE A 74 25.66 -15.27 13.90
CA ILE A 74 24.54 -14.70 14.67
C ILE A 74 25.05 -13.58 15.59
N ASN A 75 26.13 -13.82 16.31
CA ASN A 75 26.75 -12.84 17.21
C ASN A 75 27.35 -11.66 16.45
N LYS A 76 27.83 -11.87 15.22
CA LYS A 76 28.24 -10.77 14.33
C LYS A 76 27.03 -9.90 13.96
N ILE A 77 25.93 -10.50 13.50
CA ILE A 77 24.71 -9.78 13.13
C ILE A 77 24.15 -8.97 14.31
N LYS A 78 24.13 -9.56 15.52
CA LYS A 78 23.70 -8.87 16.74
C LYS A 78 24.55 -7.63 17.01
N ARG A 79 25.88 -7.76 16.98
CA ARG A 79 26.81 -6.63 17.19
C ARG A 79 26.63 -5.54 16.15
N ASP A 80 26.53 -5.89 14.87
CA ASP A 80 26.34 -4.92 13.78
C ASP A 80 25.03 -4.14 13.94
N ILE A 81 23.96 -4.79 14.43
CA ILE A 81 22.66 -4.14 14.67
C ILE A 81 22.72 -3.20 15.88
N ILE A 82 23.34 -3.63 16.99
CA ILE A 82 23.53 -2.81 18.18
C ILE A 82 24.28 -1.53 17.81
N GLN A 83 25.43 -1.68 17.15
CA GLN A 83 26.28 -0.57 16.75
C GLN A 83 25.51 0.44 15.88
N LYS A 84 24.81 -0.03 14.84
CA LYS A 84 24.03 0.86 13.98
C LYS A 84 22.86 1.54 14.68
N LEU A 85 22.29 0.90 15.71
CA LEU A 85 21.22 1.50 16.51
C LEU A 85 21.77 2.64 17.38
N GLU A 86 22.93 2.43 18.02
CA GLU A 86 23.63 3.44 18.82
C GLU A 86 24.11 4.62 17.97
N GLU A 87 24.63 4.35 16.78
CA GLU A 87 25.10 5.37 15.82
C GLU A 87 23.94 6.10 15.11
N GLY A 88 22.70 5.60 15.23
CA GLY A 88 21.53 6.13 14.52
C GLY A 88 21.57 5.93 13.00
N ASP A 89 22.42 5.05 12.47
CA ASP A 89 22.66 4.84 11.03
C ASP A 89 21.77 3.74 10.41
N LEU A 90 20.73 3.30 11.12
CA LEU A 90 19.77 2.36 10.55
C LEU A 90 18.86 3.09 9.54
N ILE A 91 19.23 3.09 8.24
CA ILE A 91 18.47 3.73 7.15
C ILE A 91 17.38 2.85 6.50
N PRO A 92 16.13 3.35 6.41
CA PRO A 92 15.01 2.68 5.78
C PRO A 92 15.21 2.04 4.43
N ILE A 93 14.69 0.82 4.28
CA ILE A 93 14.53 0.10 3.02
C ILE A 93 13.03 0.09 2.72
N GLU A 94 12.56 0.89 1.77
CA GLU A 94 11.15 0.99 1.44
C GLU A 94 10.59 -0.35 0.91
N ASN A 95 10.18 -1.25 1.82
CA ASN A 95 9.53 -2.50 1.47
C ASN A 95 8.06 -2.25 1.23
N TRP A 96 7.80 -1.74 0.03
CA TRP A 96 6.50 -1.51 -0.57
C TRP A 96 5.60 -0.51 0.19
N PRO A 97 5.02 0.47 -0.51
CA PRO A 97 4.10 1.42 0.11
C PRO A 97 2.90 0.66 0.70
N ARG A 98 2.69 0.81 2.01
CA ARG A 98 1.45 0.33 2.65
C ARG A 98 0.34 1.34 2.39
N TYR A 99 -0.83 0.85 2.00
CA TYR A 99 -2.00 1.71 1.75
C TYR A 99 -2.56 2.36 3.01
N VAL A 100 -2.37 1.74 4.17
CA VAL A 100 -2.90 2.20 5.47
C VAL A 100 -1.89 1.90 6.57
N VAL A 101 -1.68 2.88 7.44
CA VAL A 101 -0.91 2.75 8.69
C VAL A 101 -1.89 2.72 9.85
N PHE A 102 -1.74 1.77 10.77
CA PHE A 102 -2.63 1.59 11.91
C PHE A 102 -1.92 1.90 13.22
N SER A 103 -2.61 2.55 14.15
CA SER A 103 -2.12 2.72 15.53
C SER A 103 -2.15 1.39 16.30
N LYS A 104 -1.43 1.33 17.42
CA LYS A 104 -1.31 0.10 18.25
C LYS A 104 -2.68 -0.39 18.76
N ASN A 105 -3.63 0.52 18.97
CA ASN A 105 -4.90 0.26 19.64
C ASN A 105 -6.01 -0.28 18.72
N VAL A 106 -5.75 -0.44 17.42
CA VAL A 106 -6.76 -0.95 16.46
C VAL A 106 -6.77 -2.47 16.46
N SER A 107 -7.94 -3.08 16.64
CA SER A 107 -8.11 -4.52 16.62
C SER A 107 -7.83 -5.13 15.24
N THR A 108 -7.43 -6.40 15.20
CA THR A 108 -7.15 -7.10 13.93
C THR A 108 -8.34 -7.07 12.96
N LYS A 109 -9.56 -7.22 13.51
CA LYS A 109 -10.80 -7.20 12.72
C LYS A 109 -11.03 -5.83 12.07
N GLU A 110 -10.83 -4.75 12.81
CA GLU A 110 -10.97 -3.39 12.28
C GLU A 110 -9.91 -3.10 11.21
N ARG A 111 -8.65 -3.51 11.43
CA ARG A 111 -7.59 -3.36 10.44
C ARG A 111 -7.95 -4.03 9.12
N GLN A 112 -8.53 -5.23 9.18
CA GLN A 112 -8.96 -5.97 8.00
C GLN A 112 -10.09 -5.24 7.26
N ILE A 113 -11.09 -4.73 7.98
CA ILE A 113 -12.22 -3.99 7.40
C ILE A 113 -11.72 -2.72 6.70
N ILE A 114 -10.92 -1.92 7.40
CA ILE A 114 -10.38 -0.66 6.86
C ILE A 114 -9.47 -0.95 5.66
N GLY A 115 -8.58 -1.94 5.78
CA GLY A 115 -7.69 -2.35 4.70
C GLY A 115 -8.46 -2.77 3.44
N ALA A 116 -9.52 -3.55 3.59
CA ALA A 116 -10.37 -3.95 2.48
C ALA A 116 -11.09 -2.76 1.84
N GLN A 117 -11.60 -1.82 2.64
CA GLN A 117 -12.25 -0.60 2.15
C GLN A 117 -11.30 0.28 1.33
N VAL A 118 -10.08 0.51 1.85
CA VAL A 118 -9.07 1.33 1.17
C VAL A 118 -8.59 0.64 -0.10
N ALA A 119 -8.31 -0.66 -0.06
CA ALA A 119 -7.95 -1.41 -1.26
C ALA A 119 -9.05 -1.36 -2.33
N GLY A 120 -10.31 -1.51 -1.94
CA GLY A 120 -11.47 -1.41 -2.83
C GLY A 120 -11.62 -0.01 -3.44
N ARG A 121 -11.40 1.05 -2.64
CA ARG A 121 -11.39 2.44 -3.10
C ARG A 121 -10.27 2.68 -4.12
N ASN A 122 -9.06 2.21 -3.83
CA ASN A 122 -7.91 2.41 -4.73
C ASN A 122 -8.09 1.70 -6.07
N LYS A 123 -8.60 0.47 -6.07
CA LYS A 123 -8.94 -0.25 -7.31
C LYS A 123 -9.96 0.52 -8.14
N ARG A 124 -11.02 1.02 -7.50
CA ARG A 124 -12.05 1.84 -8.14
C ARG A 124 -11.45 3.10 -8.76
N ASN A 125 -10.66 3.85 -8.00
CA ASN A 125 -10.04 5.09 -8.46
C ASN A 125 -9.09 4.83 -9.63
N LYS A 126 -8.31 3.74 -9.59
CA LYS A 126 -7.46 3.32 -10.72
C LYS A 126 -8.28 3.06 -11.98
N THR A 127 -9.43 2.39 -11.87
CA THR A 127 -10.33 2.16 -13.01
C THR A 127 -10.92 3.47 -13.54
N LEU A 128 -11.40 4.35 -12.65
CA LEU A 128 -11.94 5.65 -13.05
C LEU A 128 -10.88 6.48 -13.77
N ARG A 129 -9.67 6.54 -13.23
CA ARG A 129 -8.56 7.28 -13.82
C ARG A 129 -8.22 6.76 -15.21
N LYS A 130 -8.14 5.43 -15.39
CA LYS A 130 -7.92 4.83 -16.71
C LYS A 130 -8.98 5.21 -17.75
N ILE A 131 -10.25 5.25 -17.34
CA ILE A 131 -11.34 5.65 -18.23
C ILE A 131 -11.23 7.13 -18.56
N HIS A 132 -10.92 7.97 -17.56
CA HIS A 132 -10.71 9.41 -17.75
C HIS A 132 -9.56 9.69 -18.71
N GLU A 133 -8.37 9.16 -18.44
CA GLU A 133 -7.18 9.27 -19.30
C GLU A 133 -7.52 8.83 -20.74
N CYS A 134 -8.23 7.71 -20.90
CA CYS A 134 -8.65 7.24 -22.21
C CYS A 134 -9.59 8.22 -22.94
N LEU A 135 -10.47 8.92 -22.24
CA LEU A 135 -11.38 9.90 -22.82
C LEU A 135 -10.69 11.23 -23.11
N ASP A 136 -9.69 11.61 -22.32
CA ASP A 136 -8.86 12.79 -22.58
C ASP A 136 -8.02 12.60 -23.86
N ASP A 137 -7.47 11.40 -24.04
CA ASP A 137 -6.68 11.02 -25.21
C ASP A 137 -7.55 10.45 -26.36
N TRP A 138 -8.85 10.81 -26.41
CA TRP A 138 -9.76 10.28 -27.42
C TRP A 138 -9.63 11.02 -28.75
N ASP A 139 -9.28 10.29 -29.81
CA ASP A 139 -9.13 10.86 -31.15
C ASP A 139 -10.37 10.54 -31.98
N LEU A 140 -11.18 11.55 -32.27
CA LEU A 140 -12.40 11.39 -33.06
C LEU A 140 -12.16 10.90 -34.49
N HIS A 141 -11.02 11.22 -35.10
CA HIS A 141 -10.72 10.81 -36.47
C HIS A 141 -10.37 9.32 -36.55
N ASN A 142 -9.55 8.86 -35.61
CA ASN A 142 -9.07 7.47 -35.58
C ASN A 142 -10.01 6.53 -34.82
N ASP A 143 -10.53 6.97 -33.67
CA ASP A 143 -11.37 6.14 -32.80
C ASP A 143 -12.87 6.29 -33.10
N GLY A 144 -13.30 7.36 -33.78
CA GLY A 144 -14.71 7.67 -34.05
C GLY A 144 -15.53 7.93 -32.77
N LYS A 145 -16.85 7.72 -32.86
CA LYS A 145 -17.77 7.92 -31.71
C LYS A 145 -17.37 7.08 -30.49
N VAL A 146 -17.41 7.73 -29.33
CA VAL A 146 -17.12 7.14 -28.03
C VAL A 146 -18.25 6.20 -27.61
N THR A 147 -17.93 4.91 -27.48
CA THR A 147 -18.84 3.88 -26.96
C THR A 147 -18.16 3.08 -25.85
N ASN A 148 -18.95 2.47 -24.94
CA ASN A 148 -18.38 1.65 -23.86
C ASN A 148 -17.58 0.46 -24.39
N LYS A 149 -17.95 -0.07 -25.57
CA LYS A 149 -17.22 -1.14 -26.24
C LYS A 149 -15.82 -0.66 -26.63
N LYS A 150 -15.71 0.49 -27.31
CA LYS A 150 -14.41 1.05 -27.71
C LYS A 150 -13.56 1.48 -26.51
N ILE A 151 -14.16 2.04 -25.47
CA ILE A 151 -13.44 2.33 -24.20
C ILE A 151 -12.86 1.05 -23.61
N ALA A 152 -13.64 -0.04 -23.58
CA ALA A 152 -13.16 -1.33 -23.07
C ALA A 152 -11.99 -1.89 -23.89
N GLU A 153 -12.07 -1.78 -25.22
CA GLU A 153 -11.00 -2.17 -26.15
C GLU A 153 -9.73 -1.33 -25.93
N LYS A 154 -9.82 0.01 -25.90
CA LYS A 154 -8.68 0.92 -25.76
C LYS A 154 -8.02 0.85 -24.37
N THR A 155 -8.79 0.63 -23.30
CA THR A 155 -8.26 0.55 -21.92
C THR A 155 -7.83 -0.86 -21.49
N GLY A 156 -8.20 -1.89 -22.24
CA GLY A 156 -8.05 -3.30 -21.86
C GLY A 156 -8.91 -3.71 -20.66
N LEU A 157 -9.91 -2.91 -20.28
CA LEU A 157 -10.84 -3.22 -19.19
C LEU A 157 -11.97 -4.12 -19.70
N ALA A 158 -12.46 -5.03 -18.85
CA ALA A 158 -13.65 -5.79 -19.18
C ALA A 158 -14.86 -4.85 -19.40
N LYS A 159 -15.65 -5.09 -20.46
CA LYS A 159 -16.83 -4.26 -20.80
C LYS A 159 -17.77 -4.06 -19.61
N LYS A 160 -18.04 -5.11 -18.82
CA LYS A 160 -18.87 -5.02 -17.60
C LYS A 160 -18.33 -4.01 -16.57
N THR A 161 -17.01 -3.88 -16.48
CA THR A 161 -16.36 -2.88 -15.60
C THR A 161 -16.55 -1.47 -16.14
N VAL A 162 -16.39 -1.30 -17.45
CA VAL A 162 -16.64 -0.01 -18.11
C VAL A 162 -18.11 0.38 -17.97
N ASP A 163 -19.05 -0.53 -18.23
CA ASP A 163 -20.49 -0.26 -18.09
C ASP A 163 -20.86 0.18 -16.66
N LYS A 164 -20.24 -0.44 -15.64
CA LYS A 164 -20.43 -0.07 -14.23
C LYS A 164 -19.99 1.36 -13.92
N TYR A 165 -18.89 1.83 -14.52
CA TYR A 165 -18.29 3.14 -14.19
C TYR A 165 -18.60 4.23 -15.21
N SER A 166 -19.03 3.88 -16.42
CA SER A 166 -19.36 4.80 -17.50
C SER A 166 -20.41 5.86 -17.15
N PRO A 167 -21.42 5.61 -16.27
CA PRO A 167 -22.36 6.66 -15.88
C PRO A 167 -21.69 7.91 -15.31
N LYS A 168 -20.51 7.78 -14.70
CA LYS A 168 -19.74 8.93 -14.17
C LYS A 168 -19.11 9.80 -15.25
N PHE A 169 -18.98 9.29 -16.47
CA PHE A 169 -18.35 9.97 -17.60
C PHE A 169 -19.38 10.33 -18.69
N ARG A 170 -20.68 10.35 -18.34
CA ARG A 170 -21.76 10.58 -19.31
C ARG A 170 -21.60 11.90 -20.04
N GLU A 171 -21.35 12.98 -19.31
CA GLU A 171 -21.22 14.33 -19.88
C GLU A 171 -19.96 14.44 -20.76
N GLN A 172 -18.81 13.95 -20.28
CA GLN A 172 -17.58 13.96 -21.08
C GLN A 172 -17.74 13.21 -22.41
N LYS A 173 -18.35 12.01 -22.36
CA LYS A 173 -18.66 11.25 -23.58
C LYS A 173 -19.61 11.98 -24.53
N LYS A 174 -20.58 12.71 -23.98
CA LYS A 174 -21.54 13.49 -24.77
C LYS A 174 -20.82 14.62 -25.50
N LEU A 175 -20.02 15.40 -24.78
CA LEU A 175 -19.22 16.49 -25.35
C LEU A 175 -18.30 16.01 -26.48
N ILE A 176 -17.57 14.92 -26.27
CA ILE A 176 -16.70 14.35 -27.32
C ILE A 176 -17.54 13.94 -28.55
N ASN A 177 -18.68 13.29 -28.34
CA ASN A 177 -19.53 12.82 -29.44
C ASN A 177 -20.28 13.94 -30.17
N GLU A 178 -20.56 15.07 -29.52
CA GLU A 178 -21.15 16.25 -30.17
C GLU A 178 -20.18 16.91 -31.15
N ASN A 179 -18.87 16.85 -30.85
CA ASN A 179 -17.81 17.32 -31.75
C ASN A 179 -17.54 16.37 -32.93
N PHE A 180 -18.14 15.19 -32.95
CA PHE A 180 -18.06 14.26 -34.07
C PHE A 180 -19.05 14.68 -35.16
N VAL A 181 -18.69 15.73 -35.89
CA VAL A 181 -19.38 16.15 -37.12
C VAL A 181 -18.79 15.31 -38.26
N ILE A 182 -19.65 14.50 -38.89
CA ILE A 182 -19.32 13.72 -40.09
C ILE A 182 -19.52 14.59 -41.33
#